data_AF-A0A7Z1AFV7-F1
#
_entry.id   AF-A0A7Z1AFV7-F1
#
_cell.length_a   1.000
_cell.length_b   1.000
_cell.length_c   1.000
_cell.angle_alpha   90.00
_cell.angle_beta   90.00
_cell.angle_gamma   90.00
#
_symmetry.space_group_name_H-M   'P 1'
#
loop_
_entity.id
_entity.type
_entity.pdbx_description
1 polymer ?
#
loop_
_entity_poly.entity_id
_entity_poly.type
_entity_poly.pdbx_seq_one_letter_code
_entity_poly.pdbx_strand_id
1 'polypeptide(L)'
;MVSGLIICHQDPDVAASMPQWLEVNPEMAVLTTPRTQVLLPYYGVGKYHWHDVVEEPSYTFKSGKRIHFTEAPYLHFAGAFTSFDESSGFLFSGDIWAAIQLEWRLIVDDFEAHESVLDLFHVDYMASNIACRGYIEKIRQYRINAILPQHGSIIDSNNVDHALHYLEYLVCGTDIIYPYLTT
;
A
#
# COMPACT_ATOMS: atom_id res chain seq x y z
N MET A 1 13.53 -16.80 -12.19
CA MET A 1 14.01 -16.28 -10.89
C MET A 1 13.28 -14.99 -10.60
N VAL A 2 13.03 -14.68 -9.33
CA VAL A 2 12.42 -13.41 -8.89
C VAL A 2 13.38 -12.26 -9.21
N SER A 3 12.93 -11.20 -9.86
CA SER A 3 13.78 -10.09 -10.32
C SER A 3 13.66 -8.81 -9.48
N GLY A 4 12.61 -8.68 -8.67
CA GLY A 4 12.41 -7.52 -7.82
C GLY A 4 11.59 -7.84 -6.58
N LEU A 5 11.83 -7.07 -5.51
CA LEU A 5 11.06 -7.06 -4.27
C LEU A 5 10.49 -5.66 -4.08
N ILE A 6 9.16 -5.54 -4.08
CA ILE A 6 8.48 -4.27 -3.80
C ILE A 6 8.30 -4.18 -2.29
N ILE A 7 8.81 -3.11 -1.68
CA ILE A 7 8.66 -2.83 -0.25
C ILE A 7 7.89 -1.51 -0.12
N CYS A 8 6.57 -1.60 0.06
CA CYS A 8 5.65 -0.46 0.05
C CYS A 8 5.89 0.53 1.22
N HIS A 9 6.38 0.04 2.35
CA HIS A 9 6.82 0.82 3.50
C HIS A 9 7.77 -0.02 4.39
N GLN A 10 8.35 0.58 5.42
CA GLN A 10 9.45 0.00 6.19
C GLN A 10 9.09 -1.08 7.22
N ASP A 11 7.80 -1.28 7.53
CA ASP A 11 7.44 -1.99 8.75
C ASP A 11 7.90 -3.46 8.71
N PRO A 12 8.16 -4.08 9.87
CA PRO A 12 8.76 -5.41 9.94
C PRO A 12 7.95 -6.50 9.23
N ASP A 13 6.63 -6.40 9.23
CA ASP A 13 5.73 -7.33 8.53
C ASP A 13 5.87 -7.25 6.99
N VAL A 14 6.37 -6.14 6.46
CA VAL A 14 6.78 -6.00 5.04
C VAL A 14 8.24 -6.43 4.85
N ALA A 15 9.15 -5.84 5.61
CA ALA A 15 10.55 -5.73 5.23
C ALA A 15 11.49 -6.69 6.00
N ALA A 16 11.05 -7.31 7.10
CA ALA A 16 11.96 -8.09 7.95
C ALA A 16 12.58 -9.32 7.26
N SER A 17 11.93 -9.82 6.21
CA SER A 17 12.44 -10.95 5.40
C SER A 17 13.33 -10.52 4.22
N MET A 18 13.51 -9.21 3.99
CA MET A 18 14.34 -8.69 2.90
C MET A 18 15.76 -9.25 2.88
N PRO A 19 16.51 -9.36 4.01
CA PRO A 19 17.85 -9.95 3.99
C PRO A 19 17.88 -11.36 3.40
N GLN A 20 16.93 -12.21 3.80
CA GLN A 20 16.85 -13.60 3.37
C GLN A 20 16.51 -13.70 1.88
N TRP A 21 15.66 -12.81 1.36
CA TRP A 21 15.40 -12.75 -0.08
C TRP A 21 16.62 -12.32 -0.89
N LEU A 22 17.42 -11.38 -0.35
CA LEU A 22 18.67 -10.94 -0.98
C LEU A 22 19.77 -12.02 -0.92
N GLU A 23 19.79 -12.87 0.11
CA GLU A 23 20.66 -14.06 0.14
C GLU A 23 20.30 -15.07 -0.96
N VAL A 24 19.00 -15.26 -1.23
CA VAL A 24 18.51 -16.15 -2.29
C VAL A 24 18.82 -15.58 -3.68
N ASN A 25 18.66 -14.27 -3.87
CA ASN A 25 19.02 -13.60 -5.12
C ASN A 25 19.63 -12.20 -4.87
N PRO A 26 20.97 -12.09 -4.84
CA PRO A 26 21.65 -10.82 -4.63
C PRO A 26 21.46 -9.80 -5.77
N GLU A 27 21.11 -10.27 -6.96
CA GLU A 27 20.89 -9.43 -8.16
C GLU A 27 19.47 -8.84 -8.22
N MET A 28 18.61 -9.18 -7.25
CA MET A 28 17.26 -8.64 -7.17
C MET A 28 17.28 -7.15 -6.83
N ALA A 29 16.46 -6.36 -7.50
CA ALA A 29 16.25 -4.97 -7.12
C ALA A 29 15.21 -4.86 -6.00
N VAL A 30 15.46 -4.01 -5.01
CA VAL A 30 14.46 -3.57 -4.04
C VAL A 30 13.77 -2.30 -4.58
N LEU A 31 12.48 -2.36 -4.87
CA LEU A 31 11.71 -1.24 -5.38
C LEU A 31 11.02 -0.57 -4.20
N THR A 32 11.40 0.66 -3.87
CA THR A 32 10.85 1.38 -2.73
C THR A 32 11.03 2.89 -2.83
N THR A 33 10.46 3.64 -1.89
CA THR A 33 10.66 5.10 -1.80
C THR A 33 11.99 5.43 -1.11
N PRO A 34 12.59 6.60 -1.37
CA PRO A 34 13.80 7.05 -0.67
C PRO A 34 13.65 7.09 0.86
N ARG A 35 12.45 7.40 1.35
CA ARG A 35 12.16 7.44 2.80
C ARG A 35 12.16 6.05 3.41
N THR A 36 11.61 5.05 2.72
CA THR A 36 11.70 3.66 3.18
C THR A 36 13.13 3.15 3.06
N GLN A 37 13.81 3.44 1.94
CA GLN A 37 15.20 3.03 1.68
C GLN A 37 16.18 3.44 2.78
N VAL A 38 16.00 4.59 3.42
CA VAL A 38 16.90 5.01 4.51
C VAL A 38 16.82 4.11 5.75
N LEU A 39 15.68 3.41 5.93
CA LEU A 39 15.42 2.53 7.07
C LEU A 39 15.80 1.08 6.78
N LEU A 40 15.69 0.64 5.52
CA LEU A 40 15.94 -0.75 5.13
C LEU A 40 17.32 -1.32 5.50
N PRO A 41 18.44 -0.57 5.41
CA PRO A 41 19.74 -1.06 5.86
C PRO A 41 19.79 -1.51 7.33
N TYR A 42 18.91 -0.99 8.19
CA TYR A 42 18.86 -1.37 9.61
C TYR A 42 18.33 -2.79 9.85
N TYR A 43 17.80 -3.47 8.83
CA TYR A 43 17.51 -4.92 8.88
C TYR A 43 18.77 -5.80 8.78
N GLY A 44 19.97 -5.21 8.75
CA GLY A 44 21.24 -5.94 8.76
C GLY A 44 21.71 -6.37 7.36
N VAL A 45 21.23 -5.70 6.32
CA VAL A 45 21.66 -5.95 4.94
C VAL A 45 22.87 -5.11 4.56
N GLY A 46 23.74 -5.67 3.72
CA GLY A 46 24.85 -4.95 3.10
C GLY A 46 24.39 -4.02 1.98
N LYS A 47 25.25 -3.81 0.97
CA LYS A 47 24.85 -3.10 -0.25
C LYS A 47 23.96 -4.00 -1.10
N TYR A 48 22.88 -3.43 -1.65
CA TYR A 48 21.97 -4.09 -2.58
C TYR A 48 21.52 -3.10 -3.66
N HIS A 49 20.99 -3.63 -4.76
CA HIS A 49 20.39 -2.82 -5.81
C HIS A 49 18.99 -2.38 -5.39
N TRP A 50 18.69 -1.09 -5.59
CA TRP A 50 17.35 -0.57 -5.32
C TRP A 50 16.91 0.38 -6.44
N HIS A 51 15.61 0.52 -6.58
CA HIS A 51 14.93 1.35 -7.57
C HIS A 51 14.09 2.38 -6.84
N ASP A 52 14.31 3.65 -7.14
CA ASP A 52 13.55 4.78 -6.59
C ASP A 52 12.21 4.91 -7.29
N VAL A 53 11.14 4.51 -6.60
CA VAL A 53 9.77 4.56 -7.16
C VAL A 53 9.20 5.98 -7.21
N VAL A 54 9.85 6.97 -6.60
CA VAL A 54 9.44 8.39 -6.65
C VAL A 54 10.04 9.06 -7.88
N GLU A 55 11.34 8.83 -8.13
CA GLU A 55 12.01 9.33 -9.33
C GLU A 55 11.49 8.62 -10.60
N GLU A 56 11.30 7.30 -10.51
CA GLU A 56 10.79 6.46 -11.60
C GLU A 56 9.48 5.75 -11.17
N PRO A 57 8.31 6.41 -11.27
CA PRO A 57 7.03 5.92 -10.75
C PRO A 57 6.37 4.81 -11.59
N SER A 58 7.18 4.07 -12.35
CA SER A 58 6.76 2.86 -13.01
C SER A 58 7.94 1.93 -13.24
N TYR A 59 7.68 0.62 -13.25
CA TYR A 59 8.67 -0.39 -13.59
C TYR A 59 8.17 -1.23 -14.76
N THR A 60 8.93 -1.23 -15.85
CA THR A 60 8.61 -2.02 -17.05
C THR A 60 9.47 -3.27 -17.09
N PHE A 61 8.83 -4.43 -17.07
CA PHE A 61 9.51 -5.72 -17.17
C PHE A 61 9.99 -5.99 -18.61
N LYS A 62 10.94 -6.94 -18.76
CA LYS A 62 11.41 -7.39 -20.09
C LYS A 62 10.29 -7.92 -20.99
N SER A 63 9.18 -8.36 -20.41
CA SER A 63 7.98 -8.80 -21.14
C SER A 63 7.14 -7.64 -21.70
N GLY A 64 7.47 -6.38 -21.38
CA GLY A 64 6.67 -5.21 -21.72
C GLY A 64 5.54 -4.91 -20.74
N LYS A 65 5.26 -5.81 -19.77
CA LYS A 65 4.31 -5.53 -18.68
C LYS A 65 4.83 -4.41 -17.78
N ARG A 66 3.92 -3.66 -17.17
CA ARG A 66 4.26 -2.49 -16.36
C ARG A 66 3.48 -2.47 -15.05
N ILE A 67 4.18 -2.10 -13.99
CA ILE A 67 3.58 -1.71 -12.71
C ILE A 67 3.81 -0.21 -12.54
N HIS A 68 2.79 0.51 -12.08
CA HIS A 68 2.84 1.93 -11.72
C HIS A 68 2.87 2.07 -10.20
N PHE A 69 3.62 3.03 -9.70
CA PHE A 69 3.73 3.30 -8.27
C PHE A 69 3.07 4.64 -7.96
N THR A 70 2.28 4.70 -6.90
CA THR A 70 1.66 5.93 -6.43
C THR A 70 1.95 6.13 -4.95
N GLU A 71 2.66 7.21 -4.64
CA GLU A 71 2.94 7.61 -3.27
C GLU A 71 1.65 7.89 -2.49
N ALA A 72 1.56 7.31 -1.31
CA ALA A 72 0.47 7.44 -0.34
C ALA A 72 1.03 7.92 1.02
N PRO A 73 1.67 9.09 1.07
CA PRO A 73 2.33 9.56 2.28
C PRO A 73 1.31 9.71 3.41
N TYR A 74 1.70 9.24 4.59
CA TYR A 74 0.91 9.24 5.82
C TYR A 74 -0.29 8.28 5.85
N LEU A 75 -0.31 7.27 4.96
CA LEU A 75 -1.26 6.17 4.97
C LEU A 75 -0.57 4.80 5.14
N HIS A 76 0.03 4.49 6.29
CA HIS A 76 0.24 5.34 7.48
C HIS A 76 1.63 6.01 7.50
N PHE A 77 2.61 5.45 6.80
CA PHE A 77 3.98 5.95 6.80
C PHE A 77 4.19 7.11 5.82
N ALA A 78 5.05 8.07 6.18
CA ALA A 78 5.36 9.25 5.37
C ALA A 78 5.95 8.93 3.98
N GLY A 79 6.48 7.74 3.78
CA GLY A 79 7.00 7.23 2.50
C GLY A 79 6.26 6.01 1.96
N ALA A 80 5.03 5.75 2.41
CA ALA A 80 4.23 4.64 1.90
C ALA A 80 3.84 4.87 0.43
N PHE A 81 3.67 3.79 -0.32
CA PHE A 81 3.15 3.82 -1.69
C PHE A 81 2.36 2.56 -2.03
N THR A 82 1.61 2.63 -3.12
CA THR A 82 0.81 1.53 -3.67
C THR A 82 1.28 1.17 -5.07
N SER A 83 1.00 -0.06 -5.50
CA SER A 83 1.44 -0.59 -6.80
C SER A 83 0.23 -1.01 -7.64
N PHE A 84 0.08 -0.42 -8.81
CA PHE A 84 -0.97 -0.76 -9.76
C PHE A 84 -0.39 -1.58 -10.92
N ASP A 85 -0.85 -2.82 -11.09
CA ASP A 85 -0.48 -3.63 -12.25
C ASP A 85 -1.39 -3.30 -13.44
N GLU A 86 -0.81 -2.68 -14.47
CA GLU A 86 -1.54 -2.25 -15.67
C GLU A 86 -2.20 -3.43 -16.41
N SER A 87 -1.63 -4.63 -16.31
CA SER A 87 -2.12 -5.79 -17.05
C SER A 87 -3.42 -6.35 -16.48
N SER A 88 -3.52 -6.41 -15.15
CA SER A 88 -4.70 -6.94 -14.44
C SER A 88 -5.69 -5.85 -14.03
N GLY A 89 -5.23 -4.61 -13.89
CA GLY A 89 -5.96 -3.53 -13.24
C GLY A 89 -6.05 -3.70 -11.72
N PHE A 90 -5.19 -4.52 -11.11
CA PHE A 90 -5.20 -4.74 -9.66
C PHE A 90 -4.32 -3.72 -8.95
N LEU A 91 -4.85 -3.18 -7.85
CA LEU A 91 -4.14 -2.27 -6.96
C LEU A 91 -3.66 -3.03 -5.73
N PHE A 92 -2.35 -3.23 -5.60
CA PHE A 92 -1.73 -3.68 -4.36
C PHE A 92 -1.57 -2.46 -3.45
N SER A 93 -2.42 -2.36 -2.42
CA SER A 93 -2.63 -1.12 -1.67
C SER A 93 -1.80 -1.00 -0.40
N GLY A 94 -0.97 -2.00 -0.08
CA GLY A 94 -0.25 -2.02 1.19
C GLY A 94 -1.24 -2.05 2.36
N ASP A 95 -1.03 -1.18 3.35
CA ASP A 95 -1.91 -1.08 4.51
C ASP A 95 -3.22 -0.32 4.26
N ILE A 96 -3.36 0.34 3.10
CA ILE A 96 -4.61 0.99 2.75
C ILE A 96 -5.64 -0.10 2.41
N TRP A 97 -6.80 -0.02 3.05
CA TRP A 97 -7.84 -1.06 3.11
C TRP A 97 -7.41 -2.36 3.81
N ALA A 98 -6.37 -2.32 4.66
CA ALA A 98 -6.06 -3.42 5.57
C ALA A 98 -7.21 -3.72 6.54
N ALA A 99 -7.51 -5.01 6.72
CA ALA A 99 -8.55 -5.48 7.64
C ALA A 99 -7.96 -6.42 8.71
N ILE A 100 -8.29 -6.18 9.97
CA ILE A 100 -7.95 -7.08 11.09
C ILE A 100 -9.14 -8.01 11.34
N GLN A 101 -9.10 -9.22 10.76
CA GLN A 101 -10.21 -10.16 10.77
C GLN A 101 -10.01 -11.31 11.76
N LEU A 102 -11.05 -11.64 12.53
CA LEU A 102 -11.10 -12.88 13.32
C LEU A 102 -11.45 -14.09 12.43
N GLU A 103 -12.37 -13.89 11.48
CA GLU A 103 -12.76 -14.90 10.49
C GLU A 103 -12.41 -14.36 9.09
N TRP A 104 -11.28 -14.82 8.56
CA TRP A 104 -10.79 -14.38 7.26
C TRP A 104 -11.44 -15.16 6.11
N ARG A 105 -11.74 -14.43 5.03
CA ARG A 105 -12.07 -14.98 3.71
C ARG A 105 -11.18 -14.33 2.66
N LEU A 106 -10.93 -15.02 1.55
CA LEU A 106 -10.06 -14.50 0.50
C LEU A 106 -10.64 -13.23 -0.14
N ILE A 107 -11.94 -13.17 -0.38
CA ILE A 107 -12.64 -12.05 -1.00
C ILE A 107 -13.67 -11.52 -0.01
N VAL A 108 -13.86 -10.20 0.02
CA VAL A 108 -14.93 -9.55 0.80
C VAL A 108 -16.28 -9.97 0.24
N ASP A 109 -17.14 -10.56 1.09
CA ASP A 109 -18.49 -10.96 0.70
C ASP A 109 -19.52 -9.84 0.88
N ASP A 110 -19.40 -9.08 1.97
CA ASP A 110 -20.28 -7.97 2.33
C ASP A 110 -19.40 -6.79 2.75
N PHE A 111 -19.33 -5.77 1.91
CA PHE A 111 -18.47 -4.62 2.14
C PHE A 111 -19.00 -3.71 3.26
N GLU A 112 -20.32 -3.59 3.43
CA GLU A 112 -20.90 -2.76 4.50
C GLU A 112 -20.50 -3.30 5.87
N ALA A 113 -20.59 -4.63 6.06
CA ALA A 113 -20.07 -5.27 7.26
C ALA A 113 -18.53 -5.18 7.37
N HIS A 114 -17.83 -5.13 6.22
CA HIS A 114 -16.38 -5.04 6.17
C HIS A 114 -15.84 -3.68 6.61
N GLU A 115 -16.57 -2.57 6.40
CA GLU A 115 -16.15 -1.23 6.84
C GLU A 115 -15.84 -1.19 8.34
N SER A 116 -16.69 -1.82 9.15
CA SER A 116 -16.46 -1.92 10.61
C SER A 116 -15.19 -2.69 10.97
N VAL A 117 -14.71 -3.57 10.08
CA VAL A 117 -13.46 -4.31 10.25
C VAL A 117 -12.27 -3.47 9.81
N LEU A 118 -12.42 -2.67 8.74
CA LEU A 118 -11.41 -1.70 8.32
C LEU A 118 -11.16 -0.65 9.40
N ASP A 119 -12.23 -0.20 10.07
CA ASP A 119 -12.16 0.81 11.13
C ASP A 119 -11.26 0.41 12.30
N LEU A 120 -11.14 -0.89 12.61
CA LEU A 120 -10.25 -1.40 13.67
C LEU A 120 -8.78 -1.03 13.46
N PHE A 121 -8.40 -0.64 12.25
CA PHE A 121 -7.07 -0.21 11.88
C PHE A 121 -7.07 1.23 11.35
N HIS A 122 -7.94 1.54 10.41
CA HIS A 122 -7.90 2.78 9.65
C HIS A 122 -8.10 4.04 10.49
N VAL A 123 -9.00 3.97 11.48
CA VAL A 123 -9.32 5.10 12.35
C VAL A 123 -8.10 5.57 13.13
N ASP A 124 -7.25 4.64 13.59
CA ASP A 124 -6.10 4.94 14.44
C ASP A 124 -4.78 5.09 13.67
N TYR A 125 -4.59 4.34 12.58
CA TYR A 125 -3.31 4.30 11.86
C TYR A 125 -3.23 5.29 10.70
N MET A 126 -4.33 5.57 10.00
CA MET A 126 -4.30 6.56 8.92
C MET A 126 -4.20 7.96 9.50
N ALA A 127 -3.29 8.77 8.97
CA ALA A 127 -2.93 10.01 9.66
C ALA A 127 -4.03 11.08 9.63
N SER A 128 -4.76 11.23 8.51
CA SER A 128 -5.83 12.23 8.36
C SER A 128 -6.63 12.02 7.08
N ASN A 129 -7.86 12.54 7.05
CA ASN A 129 -8.72 12.53 5.86
C ASN A 129 -8.13 13.31 4.69
N ILE A 130 -7.34 14.37 4.94
CA ILE A 130 -6.60 15.07 3.87
C ILE A 130 -5.61 14.13 3.17
N ALA A 131 -4.91 13.28 3.91
CA ALA A 131 -4.03 12.28 3.31
C ALA A 131 -4.83 11.24 2.52
N CYS A 132 -5.94 10.75 3.09
CA CYS A 132 -6.85 9.80 2.42
C CYS A 132 -7.38 10.35 1.09
N ARG A 133 -8.00 11.54 1.11
CA ARG A 133 -8.52 12.20 -0.11
C ARG A 133 -7.42 12.52 -1.10
N GLY A 134 -6.28 13.02 -0.63
CA GLY A 134 -5.13 13.31 -1.48
C GLY A 134 -4.60 12.07 -2.21
N TYR A 135 -4.62 10.91 -1.56
CA TYR A 135 -4.28 9.64 -2.21
C TYR A 135 -5.35 9.20 -3.22
N ILE A 136 -6.63 9.25 -2.85
CA ILE A 136 -7.75 8.95 -3.77
C ILE A 136 -7.64 9.77 -5.06
N GLU A 137 -7.38 11.08 -4.96
CA GLU A 137 -7.17 11.97 -6.12
C GLU A 137 -6.07 11.47 -7.07
N LYS A 138 -4.94 11.00 -6.53
CA LYS A 138 -3.81 10.52 -7.36
C LYS A 138 -4.15 9.25 -8.14
N ILE A 139 -5.01 8.40 -7.59
CA ILE A 139 -5.38 7.11 -8.20
C ILE A 139 -6.64 7.18 -9.07
N ARG A 140 -7.37 8.30 -9.12
CA ARG A 140 -8.61 8.44 -9.93
C ARG A 140 -8.42 8.12 -11.42
N GLN A 141 -7.19 8.27 -11.93
CA GLN A 141 -6.85 7.95 -13.31
C GLN A 141 -6.82 6.45 -13.62
N TYR A 142 -6.72 5.59 -12.60
CA TYR A 142 -6.63 4.15 -12.77
C TYR A 142 -8.02 3.52 -12.83
N ARG A 143 -8.21 2.62 -13.81
CA ARG A 143 -9.33 1.68 -13.78
C ARG A 143 -8.96 0.49 -12.89
N ILE A 144 -9.39 0.55 -11.64
CA ILE A 144 -9.12 -0.48 -10.64
C ILE A 144 -10.16 -1.60 -10.76
N ASN A 145 -9.71 -2.81 -11.03
CA ASN A 145 -10.55 -4.01 -11.13
C ASN A 145 -10.64 -4.78 -9.80
N ALA A 146 -9.66 -4.61 -8.91
CA ALA A 146 -9.67 -5.15 -7.55
C ALA A 146 -8.62 -4.42 -6.69
N ILE A 147 -8.85 -4.36 -5.39
CA ILE A 147 -7.90 -3.84 -4.39
C ILE A 147 -7.42 -5.02 -3.54
N LEU A 148 -6.10 -5.16 -3.45
CA LEU A 148 -5.40 -6.25 -2.78
C LEU A 148 -4.58 -5.64 -1.63
N PRO A 149 -5.16 -5.50 -0.42
CA PRO A 149 -4.44 -5.01 0.74
C PRO A 149 -3.40 -6.04 1.22
N GLN A 150 -2.40 -5.57 1.95
CA GLN A 150 -1.38 -6.40 2.57
C GLN A 150 -1.96 -7.31 3.65
N HIS A 151 -2.99 -6.82 4.36
CA HIS A 151 -3.68 -7.54 5.42
C HIS A 151 -5.17 -7.62 5.13
N GLY A 152 -5.78 -8.77 5.40
CA GLY A 152 -7.22 -8.96 5.24
C GLY A 152 -7.65 -9.54 3.89
N SER A 153 -8.87 -9.22 3.47
CA SER A 153 -9.53 -9.78 2.29
C SER A 153 -9.31 -8.92 1.04
N ILE A 154 -9.33 -9.57 -0.13
CA ILE A 154 -9.37 -8.88 -1.43
C ILE A 154 -10.73 -8.19 -1.60
N ILE A 155 -10.71 -6.95 -2.04
CA ILE A 155 -11.89 -6.20 -2.44
C ILE A 155 -12.04 -6.34 -3.96
N ASP A 156 -13.08 -7.06 -4.38
CA ASP A 156 -13.32 -7.34 -5.79
C ASP A 156 -13.91 -6.14 -6.53
N SER A 157 -14.08 -6.28 -7.86
CA SER A 157 -14.58 -5.21 -8.73
C SER A 157 -15.95 -4.66 -8.31
N ASN A 158 -16.77 -5.45 -7.63
CA ASN A 158 -18.10 -5.01 -7.19
C ASN A 158 -18.04 -4.03 -6.02
N ASN A 159 -16.93 -4.03 -5.28
CA ASN A 159 -16.76 -3.27 -4.05
C ASN A 159 -15.67 -2.21 -4.14
N VAL A 160 -14.98 -2.07 -5.28
CA VAL A 160 -13.96 -1.02 -5.49
C VAL A 160 -14.55 0.37 -5.22
N ASP A 161 -15.72 0.69 -5.77
CA ASP A 161 -16.33 2.01 -5.58
C ASP A 161 -16.71 2.27 -4.11
N HIS A 162 -17.19 1.25 -3.39
CA HIS A 162 -17.46 1.35 -1.95
C HIS A 162 -16.16 1.56 -1.16
N ALA A 163 -15.07 0.88 -1.52
CA ALA A 163 -13.77 1.05 -0.87
C ALA A 163 -13.17 2.44 -1.10
N LEU A 164 -13.25 2.97 -2.32
CA LEU A 164 -12.82 4.33 -2.62
C LEU A 164 -13.64 5.35 -1.84
N HIS A 165 -14.96 5.16 -1.77
CA HIS A 165 -15.87 5.99 -1.00
C HIS A 165 -15.55 5.95 0.51
N TYR A 166 -15.36 4.75 1.09
CA TYR A 166 -14.94 4.58 2.47
C TYR A 166 -13.71 5.42 2.80
N LEU A 167 -12.64 5.29 2.00
CA LEU A 167 -11.40 6.02 2.27
C LEU A 167 -11.55 7.53 2.05
N GLU A 168 -12.32 7.97 1.06
CA GLU A 168 -12.57 9.40 0.77
C GLU A 168 -13.27 10.12 1.93
N TYR A 169 -14.16 9.41 2.66
CA TYR A 169 -14.94 9.97 3.77
C TYR A 169 -14.47 9.52 5.17
N LEU A 170 -13.43 8.69 5.26
CA LEU A 170 -12.86 8.22 6.52
C LEU A 170 -12.38 9.41 7.37
N VAL A 171 -12.86 9.48 8.61
CA VAL A 171 -12.34 10.38 9.65
C VAL A 171 -11.36 9.57 10.50
N CYS A 172 -10.09 9.97 10.51
CA CYS A 172 -9.03 9.16 11.13
C CYS A 172 -7.90 10.01 11.72
N GLY A 173 -7.11 9.42 12.60
CA GLY A 173 -5.86 9.97 13.12
C GLY A 173 -6.04 11.38 13.68
N THR A 174 -5.37 12.37 13.07
CA THR A 174 -5.37 13.76 13.53
C THR A 174 -6.74 14.43 13.45
N ASP A 175 -7.66 13.94 12.61
CA ASP A 175 -9.01 14.48 12.55
C ASP A 175 -9.78 14.21 13.85
N ILE A 176 -9.49 13.08 14.49
CA ILE A 176 -10.12 12.66 15.76
C ILE A 176 -9.35 13.22 16.96
N ILE A 177 -8.02 13.26 16.87
CA ILE A 177 -7.15 13.71 17.98
C ILE A 177 -7.15 15.24 18.10
N TYR A 178 -7.22 15.96 16.98
CA TYR A 178 -7.22 17.43 16.94
C TYR A 178 -8.43 18.00 16.17
N PRO A 179 -9.66 17.63 16.56
CA PRO A 179 -10.87 17.97 15.80
C PRO A 179 -11.13 19.48 15.73
N TYR A 180 -10.53 20.25 16.63
CA TYR A 180 -10.62 21.71 16.67
C TYR A 180 -9.75 22.41 15.62
N LEU A 181 -8.91 21.68 14.88
CA LEU A 181 -8.06 22.20 13.80
C LEU A 181 -8.52 21.77 12.41
N THR A 182 -9.42 20.77 12.33
CA THR A 182 -9.96 20.24 11.08
C THR A 182 -11.32 20.88 10.79
N THR A 183 -11.29 22.02 10.11
CA THR A 183 -12.47 22.73 9.56
C THR A 183 -12.40 22.79 8.05
#